data_AF-A0A0J8R6K2-F1
#
_entry.id   AF-A0A0J8R6K2-F1
#
_cell.length_a   1.000
_cell.length_b   1.000
_cell.length_c   1.000
_cell.angle_alpha   90.00
_cell.angle_beta   90.00
_cell.angle_gamma   90.00
#
_symmetry.space_group_name_H-M   'P 1'
#
loop_
_entity.id
_entity.type
_entity.pdbx_description
1 polymer ?
#
loop_
_entity_poly.entity_id
_entity_poly.type
_entity_poly.pdbx_seq_one_letter_code
_entity_poly.pdbx_strand_id
1 'polypeptide(L)'
;MYMNVAYRYITSPGGSLANSSTIYPYIDWWSHQPTTAELHRPITFPVVPVDPHSVVLVEGDFTTAFKKPSDQGRFDAVVTLFFIDTARNIVTYIETIHQLLKPGGVWINLGPLLYGSSPVIQLSLDEIIDISEAVGFDLQDTDPQCGDISLPGRKVRQ
;
A
#
# COMPACT_ATOMS: atom_id res chain seq x y z
N MET A 1 2.80 -5.80 13.66
CA MET A 1 2.44 -7.06 14.35
C MET A 1 1.01 -7.51 14.04
N TYR A 2 -0.01 -6.64 14.15
CA TYR A 2 -1.41 -7.00 13.89
C TYR A 2 -1.67 -7.57 12.48
N MET A 3 -1.15 -6.93 11.43
CA MET A 3 -1.38 -7.35 10.04
C MET A 3 -0.85 -8.77 9.74
N ASN A 4 0.33 -9.13 10.28
CA ASN A 4 0.93 -10.44 10.04
C ASN A 4 0.09 -11.56 10.65
N VAL A 5 -0.51 -11.33 11.82
CA VAL A 5 -1.40 -12.30 12.48
C VAL A 5 -2.67 -12.51 11.66
N ALA A 6 -3.28 -11.42 11.19
CA ALA A 6 -4.47 -11.49 10.32
C ALA A 6 -4.17 -12.24 9.00
N TYR A 7 -3.05 -11.94 8.36
CA TYR A 7 -2.63 -12.63 7.14
C TYR A 7 -2.45 -14.13 7.38
N ARG A 8 -1.69 -14.52 8.41
CA ARG A 8 -1.45 -15.93 8.76
C ARG A 8 -2.75 -16.69 9.04
N TYR A 9 -3.72 -16.03 9.67
CA TYR A 9 -5.05 -16.61 9.88
C TYR A 9 -5.77 -16.87 8.56
N ILE A 10 -5.83 -15.88 7.67
CA ILE A 10 -6.51 -15.99 6.37
C ILE A 10 -5.82 -17.01 5.45
N THR A 11 -4.52 -17.23 5.59
CA THR A 11 -3.77 -18.25 4.84
C THR A 11 -3.76 -19.63 5.50
N SER A 12 -4.36 -19.78 6.68
CA SER A 12 -4.43 -21.07 7.37
C SER A 12 -5.44 -22.01 6.70
N PRO A 13 -5.31 -23.34 6.81
CA PRO A 13 -6.18 -24.30 6.12
C PRO A 13 -7.69 -24.08 6.36
N GLY A 14 -8.07 -23.56 7.52
CA GLY A 14 -9.48 -23.26 7.83
C GLY A 14 -9.89 -21.83 7.51
N GLY A 15 -8.96 -20.86 7.54
CA GLY A 15 -9.24 -19.45 7.29
C GLY A 15 -9.19 -19.04 5.82
N SER A 16 -8.65 -19.91 4.95
CA SER A 16 -8.54 -19.66 3.52
C SER A 16 -9.78 -20.03 2.71
N LEU A 17 -10.80 -20.62 3.34
CA LEU A 17 -12.03 -21.03 2.67
C LEU A 17 -12.98 -19.83 2.52
N ALA A 18 -13.74 -19.79 1.43
CA ALA A 18 -14.69 -18.69 1.20
C ALA A 18 -15.74 -18.60 2.31
N ASN A 19 -15.93 -17.39 2.85
CA ASN A 19 -16.88 -17.05 3.90
C ASN A 19 -16.76 -17.90 5.17
N SER A 20 -15.58 -18.44 5.47
CA SER A 20 -15.35 -19.31 6.63
C SER A 20 -15.39 -18.58 7.98
N SER A 21 -15.20 -17.27 7.97
CA SER A 21 -15.05 -16.45 9.17
C SER A 21 -16.02 -15.29 9.15
N THR A 22 -16.56 -14.91 10.31
CA THR A 22 -17.47 -13.76 10.48
C THR A 22 -16.92 -12.81 11.53
N ILE A 23 -16.92 -11.51 11.23
CA ILE A 23 -16.57 -10.43 12.17
C ILE A 23 -17.69 -9.38 12.20
N TYR A 24 -17.68 -8.56 13.27
CA TYR A 24 -18.60 -7.45 13.48
C TYR A 24 -17.78 -6.16 13.63
N PRO A 25 -17.30 -5.57 12.52
CA PRO A 25 -16.29 -4.50 12.58
C PRO A 25 -16.86 -3.12 12.94
N TYR A 26 -18.18 -3.01 13.14
CA TYR A 26 -18.86 -1.73 13.36
C TYR A 26 -19.28 -1.50 14.82
N ILE A 27 -18.97 -2.44 15.73
CA ILE A 27 -19.49 -2.46 17.11
C ILE A 27 -19.06 -1.26 17.96
N ASP A 28 -17.92 -0.64 17.65
CA ASP A 28 -17.33 0.49 18.36
C ASP A 28 -17.50 1.83 17.62
N TRP A 29 -18.07 1.82 16.41
CA TRP A 29 -18.33 3.03 15.63
C TRP A 29 -19.74 3.56 15.87
N TRP A 30 -19.94 4.23 17.01
CA TRP A 30 -21.26 4.70 17.46
C TRP A 30 -21.84 5.89 16.67
N SER A 31 -20.99 6.73 16.10
CA SER A 31 -21.41 7.88 15.30
C SER A 31 -21.79 7.48 13.87
N HIS A 32 -22.63 8.27 13.21
CA HIS A 32 -22.96 8.13 11.77
C HIS A 32 -23.60 6.80 11.35
N GLN A 33 -24.13 6.01 12.29
CA GLN A 33 -24.95 4.83 11.97
C GLN A 33 -26.40 5.25 11.74
N PRO A 34 -27.07 4.77 10.67
CA PRO A 34 -28.48 5.08 10.44
C PRO A 34 -29.39 4.42 11.49
N THR A 35 -28.99 3.26 12.04
CA THR A 35 -29.72 2.57 13.12
C THR A 35 -28.74 1.86 14.07
N THR A 36 -29.18 1.57 15.30
CA THR A 36 -28.39 0.78 16.26
C THR A 36 -28.11 -0.65 15.77
N ALA A 37 -28.98 -1.21 14.92
CA ALA A 37 -28.79 -2.55 14.37
C ALA A 37 -27.53 -2.64 13.49
N GLU A 38 -27.13 -1.54 12.83
CA GLU A 38 -25.93 -1.50 11.97
C GLU A 38 -24.62 -1.70 12.74
N LEU A 39 -24.58 -1.37 14.04
CA LEU A 39 -23.43 -1.65 14.90
C LEU A 39 -23.12 -3.15 14.97
N HIS A 40 -24.14 -3.99 14.83
CA HIS A 40 -24.04 -5.44 14.89
C HIS A 40 -24.08 -6.09 13.50
N ARG A 41 -23.88 -5.34 12.42
CA ARG A 41 -23.87 -5.90 11.07
C ARG A 41 -22.66 -6.83 10.87
N PRO A 42 -22.88 -8.11 10.50
CA PRO A 42 -21.78 -9.04 10.26
C PRO A 42 -21.13 -8.81 8.90
N ILE A 43 -19.84 -9.18 8.80
CA ILE A 43 -19.12 -9.36 7.54
C ILE A 43 -18.49 -10.75 7.53
N THR A 44 -18.68 -11.48 6.43
CA THR A 44 -18.02 -12.76 6.19
C THR A 44 -16.76 -12.57 5.33
N PHE A 45 -15.71 -13.35 5.62
CA PHE A 45 -14.46 -13.32 4.88
C PHE A 45 -13.74 -14.68 4.96
N PRO A 46 -12.74 -14.92 4.08
CA PRO A 46 -12.49 -14.18 2.83
C PRO A 46 -13.61 -14.42 1.80
N VAL A 47 -13.90 -13.45 0.92
CA VAL A 47 -14.99 -13.57 -0.09
C VAL A 47 -14.67 -14.65 -1.13
N VAL A 48 -13.38 -14.78 -1.47
CA VAL A 48 -12.84 -15.81 -2.35
C VAL A 48 -11.84 -16.66 -1.58
N PRO A 49 -11.67 -17.95 -1.93
CA PRO A 49 -10.64 -18.75 -1.30
C PRO A 49 -9.24 -18.16 -1.52
N VAL A 50 -8.37 -18.27 -0.52
CA VAL A 50 -7.01 -17.74 -0.57
C VAL A 50 -6.01 -18.87 -0.78
N ASP A 51 -5.20 -18.79 -1.84
CA ASP A 51 -4.08 -19.71 -2.03
C ASP A 51 -2.85 -19.21 -1.25
N PRO A 52 -2.41 -19.91 -0.17
CA PRO A 52 -1.27 -19.50 0.63
C PRO A 52 0.07 -19.57 -0.11
N HIS A 53 0.13 -20.22 -1.28
CA HIS A 53 1.34 -20.35 -2.08
C HIS A 53 1.48 -19.28 -3.17
N SER A 54 0.42 -18.51 -3.42
CA SER A 54 0.38 -17.50 -4.49
C SER A 54 1.21 -16.25 -4.19
N VAL A 55 1.41 -15.93 -2.90
CA VAL A 55 2.10 -14.73 -2.44
C VAL A 55 3.06 -15.07 -1.31
N VAL A 56 4.30 -14.56 -1.40
CA VAL A 56 5.29 -14.65 -0.31
C VAL A 56 5.18 -13.40 0.56
N LEU A 57 4.84 -13.58 1.84
CA LEU A 57 4.89 -12.51 2.83
C LEU A 57 6.32 -12.35 3.35
N VAL A 58 6.85 -11.12 3.26
CA VAL A 58 8.10 -10.73 3.91
C VAL A 58 7.77 -9.84 5.10
N GLU A 59 8.08 -10.30 6.30
CA GLU A 59 7.82 -9.54 7.53
C GLU A 59 9.00 -8.65 7.89
N GLY A 60 8.77 -7.35 8.06
CA GLY A 60 9.80 -6.41 8.49
C GLY A 60 9.49 -4.97 8.11
N ASP A 61 10.43 -4.08 8.41
CA ASP A 61 10.43 -2.71 7.90
C ASP A 61 10.90 -2.72 6.45
N PHE A 62 10.07 -2.19 5.54
CA PHE A 62 10.32 -2.13 4.10
C PHE A 62 11.73 -1.60 3.75
N THR A 63 12.19 -0.57 4.45
CA THR A 63 13.49 0.08 4.19
C THR A 63 14.68 -0.79 4.59
N THR A 64 14.45 -1.88 5.33
CA THR A 64 15.50 -2.78 5.84
C THR A 64 15.35 -4.23 5.39
N ALA A 65 14.13 -4.64 5.02
CA ALA A 65 13.81 -6.01 4.65
C ALA A 65 14.56 -6.48 3.38
N PHE A 66 14.92 -5.55 2.49
CA PHE A 66 15.50 -5.83 1.18
C PHE A 66 16.90 -5.20 0.97
N LYS A 67 17.74 -5.22 2.01
CA LYS A 67 19.09 -4.61 1.97
C LYS A 67 20.19 -5.51 1.39
N LYS A 68 19.90 -6.76 1.04
CA LYS A 68 20.94 -7.66 0.52
C LYS A 68 21.33 -7.23 -0.89
N PRO A 69 22.59 -7.40 -1.31
CA PRO A 69 23.00 -7.12 -2.69
C PRO A 69 22.13 -7.85 -3.73
N SER A 70 21.63 -9.04 -3.41
CA SER A 70 20.73 -9.82 -4.25
C SER A 70 19.32 -9.24 -4.44
N ASP A 71 18.92 -8.28 -3.60
CA ASP A 71 17.61 -7.61 -3.70
C ASP A 71 17.63 -6.37 -4.60
N GLN A 72 18.83 -5.84 -4.91
CA GLN A 72 18.97 -4.70 -5.81
C GLN A 72 18.60 -5.09 -7.24
N GLY A 73 17.77 -4.28 -7.88
CA GLY A 73 17.29 -4.56 -9.23
C GLY A 73 16.58 -5.92 -9.35
N ARG A 74 15.87 -6.35 -8.30
CA ARG A 74 15.23 -7.67 -8.27
C ARG A 74 13.83 -7.67 -8.88
N PHE A 75 13.10 -6.56 -8.80
CA PHE A 75 11.68 -6.51 -9.12
C PHE A 75 11.42 -5.79 -10.46
N ASP A 76 10.48 -6.34 -11.24
CA ASP A 76 9.99 -5.69 -12.47
C ASP A 76 8.99 -4.57 -12.16
N ALA A 77 8.26 -4.69 -11.06
CA ALA A 77 7.32 -3.69 -10.60
C ALA A 77 7.26 -3.61 -9.07
N VAL A 78 7.00 -2.41 -8.55
CA VAL A 78 6.67 -2.16 -7.14
C VAL A 78 5.35 -1.39 -7.09
N VAL A 79 4.41 -1.88 -6.30
CA VAL A 79 3.08 -1.26 -6.13
C VAL A 79 2.90 -0.82 -4.68
N THR A 80 2.60 0.46 -4.48
CA THR A 80 2.31 1.04 -3.16
C THR A 80 0.87 1.52 -3.11
N LEU A 81 0.08 0.99 -2.17
CA LEU A 81 -1.33 1.32 -1.99
C LEU A 81 -1.56 1.82 -0.55
N PHE A 82 -1.93 3.10 -0.38
CA PHE A 82 -2.08 3.74 0.95
C PHE A 82 -0.85 3.50 1.86
N PHE A 83 0.34 3.75 1.31
CA PHE A 83 1.60 3.31 1.94
C PHE A 83 2.65 4.42 2.09
N ILE A 84 2.88 5.25 1.08
CA ILE A 84 4.03 6.17 1.07
C ILE A 84 3.95 7.26 2.15
N ASP A 85 2.73 7.59 2.57
CA ASP A 85 2.41 8.54 3.64
C ASP A 85 2.60 7.96 5.06
N THR A 86 2.90 6.66 5.17
CA THR A 86 3.30 6.02 6.44
C THR A 86 4.77 6.22 6.79
N ALA A 87 5.58 6.74 5.85
CA ALA A 87 7.01 6.89 6.03
C ALA A 87 7.36 7.92 7.11
N ARG A 88 8.39 7.62 7.91
CA ARG A 88 9.05 8.68 8.71
C ARG A 88 9.80 9.66 7.83
N ASN A 89 10.45 9.14 6.79
CA ASN A 89 11.11 9.91 5.75
C ASN A 89 10.74 9.29 4.40
N ILE A 90 9.89 9.98 3.64
CA ILE A 90 9.40 9.50 2.34
C ILE A 90 10.53 9.39 1.31
N VAL A 91 11.59 10.19 1.42
CA VAL A 91 12.75 10.10 0.53
C VAL A 91 13.39 8.71 0.61
N THR A 92 13.52 8.16 1.81
CA THR A 92 14.06 6.80 2.02
C THR A 92 13.17 5.73 1.37
N TYR A 93 11.85 5.94 1.31
CA TYR A 93 10.96 5.02 0.61
C TYR A 93 11.20 5.09 -0.91
N ILE A 94 11.26 6.29 -1.48
CA ILE A 94 11.49 6.51 -2.92
C ILE A 94 12.84 5.90 -3.35
N GLU A 95 13.91 6.16 -2.60
CA GLU A 95 15.24 5.58 -2.85
C GLU A 95 15.23 4.05 -2.76
N THR A 96 14.55 3.48 -1.75
CA THR A 96 14.43 2.03 -1.59
C THR A 96 13.67 1.44 -2.79
N ILE A 97 12.53 2.02 -3.18
CA ILE A 97 11.75 1.56 -4.34
C ILE A 97 12.61 1.56 -5.61
N HIS A 98 13.33 2.65 -5.86
CA HIS A 98 14.21 2.78 -7.02
C HIS A 98 15.30 1.70 -7.03
N GLN A 99 15.97 1.47 -5.90
CA GLN A 99 17.02 0.45 -5.79
C GLN A 99 16.51 -0.97 -6.01
N LEU A 100 15.26 -1.25 -5.65
CA LEU A 100 14.66 -2.57 -5.80
C LEU A 100 14.21 -2.87 -7.24
N LEU A 101 13.97 -1.84 -8.04
CA LEU A 101 13.52 -1.99 -9.42
C LEU A 101 14.68 -2.30 -10.37
N LYS A 102 14.43 -3.26 -11.28
CA LYS A 102 15.30 -3.48 -12.44
C LYS A 102 15.36 -2.21 -13.30
N PRO A 103 16.40 -2.03 -14.14
CA PRO A 103 16.35 -1.06 -15.21
C PRO A 103 15.10 -1.26 -16.09
N GLY A 104 14.30 -0.21 -16.24
CA GLY A 104 13.00 -0.28 -16.94
C GLY A 104 11.84 -0.84 -16.12
N GLY A 105 12.06 -1.17 -14.85
CA GLY A 105 11.00 -1.55 -13.92
C GLY A 105 10.11 -0.35 -13.56
N VAL A 106 8.89 -0.65 -13.10
CA VAL A 106 7.86 0.37 -12.87
C VAL A 106 7.47 0.51 -11.41
N TRP A 107 7.28 1.75 -10.95
CA TRP A 107 6.66 2.03 -9.67
C TRP A 107 5.25 2.58 -9.89
N ILE A 108 4.25 1.93 -9.27
CA ILE A 108 2.85 2.35 -9.30
C ILE A 108 2.45 2.73 -7.87
N ASN A 109 1.99 3.97 -7.68
CA ASN A 109 1.53 4.46 -6.39
C ASN A 109 0.06 4.89 -6.48
N LEU A 110 -0.75 4.48 -5.50
CA LEU A 110 -2.13 4.94 -5.31
C LEU A 110 -2.41 5.17 -3.84
N GLY A 111 -2.86 6.36 -3.48
CA GLY A 111 -3.22 6.68 -2.09
C GLY A 111 -3.12 8.17 -1.80
N PRO A 112 -3.57 8.58 -0.60
CA PRO A 112 -3.47 9.96 -0.17
C PRO A 112 -2.03 10.31 0.25
N LEU A 113 -1.84 11.58 0.62
CA LEU A 113 -0.69 12.05 1.39
C LEU A 113 -1.13 12.36 2.83
N LEU A 114 -1.78 11.38 3.48
CA LEU A 114 -2.27 11.53 4.84
C LEU A 114 -1.18 11.10 5.82
N TYR A 115 -0.23 11.99 6.06
CA TYR A 115 0.89 11.70 6.94
C TYR A 115 0.41 11.33 8.35
N GLY A 116 0.89 10.19 8.83
CA GLY A 116 0.53 9.62 10.14
C GLY A 116 1.14 10.37 11.32
N SER A 117 1.29 9.67 12.46
CA SER A 117 1.56 10.31 13.75
C SER A 117 3.02 10.75 14.01
N SER A 118 3.99 10.35 13.18
CA SER A 118 5.41 10.72 13.43
C SER A 118 6.28 10.86 12.17
N PRO A 119 5.84 11.59 11.11
CA PRO A 119 6.71 11.96 10.01
C PRO A 119 7.78 12.95 10.49
N VAL A 120 9.02 12.76 10.03
CA VAL A 120 10.09 13.76 10.18
C VAL A 120 9.94 14.85 9.13
N ILE A 121 9.47 14.48 7.93
CA ILE A 121 9.21 15.38 6.82
C ILE A 121 7.84 15.04 6.20
N GLN A 122 7.11 16.08 5.81
CA GLN A 122 5.82 15.98 5.13
C GLN A 122 5.93 16.81 3.86
N LEU A 123 5.90 16.14 2.71
CA LEU A 123 6.10 16.77 1.42
C LEU A 123 4.76 16.96 0.71
N SER A 124 4.65 18.01 -0.08
CA SER A 124 3.56 18.15 -1.04
C SER A 124 3.74 17.20 -2.23
N LEU A 125 2.67 17.03 -3.01
CA LEU A 125 2.70 16.12 -4.16
C LEU A 125 3.77 16.52 -5.18
N ASP A 126 3.89 17.81 -5.51
CA ASP A 126 4.89 18.34 -6.44
C ASP A 126 6.33 18.10 -5.94
N GLU A 127 6.60 18.29 -4.65
CA GLU A 127 7.91 17.97 -4.06
C GLU A 127 8.23 16.47 -4.17
N ILE A 128 7.24 15.59 -3.96
CA ILE A 128 7.42 14.15 -4.13
C ILE A 128 7.76 13.80 -5.58
N ILE A 129 7.12 14.44 -6.55
CA ILE A 129 7.42 14.22 -7.97
C ILE A 129 8.83 14.71 -8.30
N ASP A 130 9.18 15.92 -7.87
CA ASP A 130 10.51 16.50 -8.11
C ASP A 130 11.63 15.62 -7.54
N ILE A 131 11.44 15.08 -6.33
CA ILE A 131 12.37 14.13 -5.72
C ILE A 131 12.41 12.81 -6.48
N SER A 132 11.26 12.30 -6.92
CA SER A 132 11.20 11.05 -7.69
C SER A 132 11.98 11.16 -9.00
N GLU A 133 11.83 12.28 -9.71
CA GLU A 133 12.61 12.56 -10.93
C GLU A 133 14.10 12.73 -10.61
N ALA A 134 14.45 13.42 -9.51
CA ALA A 134 15.83 13.60 -9.07
C ALA A 134 16.52 12.27 -8.67
N VAL A 135 15.76 11.31 -8.12
CA VAL A 135 16.24 9.96 -7.81
C VAL A 135 16.48 9.12 -9.08
N GLY A 136 15.81 9.46 -10.19
CA GLY A 136 16.00 8.84 -11.49
C GLY A 136 14.75 8.23 -12.12
N PHE A 137 13.56 8.46 -11.55
CA PHE A 137 12.31 8.03 -12.17
C PHE A 137 11.92 8.92 -13.36
N ASP A 138 11.34 8.31 -14.40
CA ASP A 138 10.68 9.01 -15.49
C ASP A 138 9.16 8.84 -15.35
N LEU A 139 8.45 9.95 -15.14
CA LEU A 139 6.99 9.93 -15.00
C LEU A 139 6.33 9.55 -16.33
N GLN A 140 5.50 8.52 -16.26
CA GLN A 140 4.69 8.07 -17.39
C GLN A 140 3.30 8.68 -17.33
N ASP A 141 2.74 8.96 -18.51
CA ASP A 141 1.34 9.32 -18.61
C ASP A 141 0.45 8.13 -18.23
N THR A 142 -0.60 8.42 -17.48
CA THR A 142 -1.62 7.45 -17.10
C THR A 142 -2.92 7.74 -17.84
N ASP A 143 -3.69 6.67 -18.08
CA ASP A 143 -4.98 6.77 -18.76
C ASP A 143 -5.91 7.74 -18.03
N PRO A 144 -6.68 8.61 -18.73
CA PRO A 144 -7.65 9.50 -18.11
C PRO A 144 -8.68 8.82 -17.20
N GLN A 145 -8.95 7.52 -17.38
CA GLN A 145 -9.81 6.74 -16.47
C GLN A 145 -9.24 6.63 -15.05
N CYS A 146 -7.95 6.87 -14.87
CA CYS A 146 -7.26 6.82 -13.57
C CYS A 146 -7.38 8.12 -12.77
N GLY A 147 -8.12 9.13 -13.28
CA GLY A 147 -8.37 10.37 -12.55
C GLY A 147 -8.08 11.64 -13.33
N ASP A 148 -8.42 12.77 -12.73
CA ASP A 148 -8.13 14.09 -13.27
C ASP A 148 -6.67 14.46 -13.00
N ILE A 149 -6.11 15.36 -13.82
CA ILE A 149 -4.74 15.84 -13.62
C ILE A 149 -4.66 16.58 -12.28
N SER A 150 -3.82 16.09 -11.37
CA SER A 150 -3.65 16.66 -10.03
C SER A 150 -2.78 17.93 -10.04
N LEU A 151 -1.79 17.97 -10.92
CA LEU A 151 -0.80 19.05 -11.03
C LEU A 151 -0.73 19.54 -12.48
N PRO A 152 -1.14 20.78 -12.78
CA PRO A 152 -1.06 21.34 -14.12
C PRO A 152 0.35 21.23 -14.70
N GLY A 153 0.47 20.64 -15.89
CA GLY A 153 1.75 20.45 -16.59
C GLY A 153 2.58 19.25 -16.12
N ARG A 154 2.10 18.44 -15.16
CA ARG A 154 2.70 17.15 -14.77
C ARG A 154 1.78 15.99 -15.16
N LYS A 155 2.35 14.79 -15.24
CA LYS A 155 1.66 13.56 -15.68
C LYS A 155 0.94 12.79 -14.55
N VAL A 156 0.62 13.48 -13.45
CA VAL A 156 0.06 12.87 -12.23
C VAL A 156 -1.45 13.04 -12.19
N ARG A 157 -2.16 11.97 -11.83
CA ARG A 157 -3.63 11.92 -11.74
C ARG A 157 -4.12 11.54 -10.35
N GLN A 158 -5.34 11.99 -10.02
CA GLN A 158 -6.09 11.68 -8.79
C GLN A 158 -7.55 11.34 -9.09
#